data_AF-A0A7W5V970-F1
#
_entry.id   AF-A0A7W5V970-F1
#
_cell.length_a   1.000
_cell.length_b   1.000
_cell.length_c   1.000
_cell.angle_alpha   90.00
_cell.angle_beta   90.00
_cell.angle_gamma   90.00
#
_symmetry.space_group_name_H-M   'P 1'
#
loop_
_entity.id
_entity.type
_entity.pdbx_description
1 polymer ?
#
loop_
_entity_poly.entity_id
_entity_poly.type
_entity_poly.pdbx_seq_one_letter_code
_entity_poly.pdbx_strand_id
1 'polypeptide(L)'
;MSREGADHALRTRVEERDRISGDLLDLESHTSYQLLKGAALRGRTLAAWSSAQQAMALMWSLYDAYRAVLRQAEKVRARRPRPGQAELEELTFLLAGPSVRLAAEAKPVEQRSLRPERDEALSLDETVARMDQAFGAVGRTLTEIDTAWTALLPRLESAAASQREIARLSADLGENPSGTRHQAELDRLRSAVTSDPLDSASAASALDRLCATLDSLLADLARADTLRRSYAPRHAALLELVGSVRDAEAEARRTHTVVAAKILLPPSTAPRATADRLAGDSAALDPPGAAPGAGWVERARRLATVERAADDALRKARATTSALLGLMARRDELRGRLMATQSKAIRVGLAEDPDAAGRFTRARQLLWTAPCDLNQAAEAVEHYQDAIHGGPR
;
A
#
# COMPACT_ATOMS: atom_id res chain seq x y z
N MET A 1 -0.95 67.79 -29.83
CA MET A 1 0.13 67.58 -28.84
C MET A 1 1.25 68.59 -29.07
N SER A 2 2.08 68.91 -28.07
CA SER A 2 3.33 69.67 -28.29
C SER A 2 4.39 68.79 -28.97
N ARG A 3 5.43 69.39 -29.57
CA ARG A 3 6.53 68.64 -30.21
C ARG A 3 7.20 67.65 -29.25
N GLU A 4 7.58 68.13 -28.08
CA GLU A 4 8.21 67.30 -27.04
C GLU A 4 7.27 66.17 -26.59
N GLY A 5 5.97 66.46 -26.48
CA GLY A 5 4.95 65.45 -26.18
C GLY A 5 4.83 64.38 -27.26
N ALA A 6 4.89 64.74 -28.55
CA ALA A 6 4.86 63.78 -29.64
C ALA A 6 6.13 62.91 -29.71
N ASP A 7 7.32 63.51 -29.48
CA ASP A 7 8.60 62.78 -29.41
C ASP A 7 8.67 61.84 -28.21
N HIS A 8 8.09 62.23 -27.08
CA HIS A 8 7.97 61.37 -25.91
C HIS A 8 7.00 60.21 -26.17
N ALA A 9 5.78 60.50 -26.65
CA ALA A 9 4.79 59.48 -26.93
C ALA A 9 5.27 58.45 -27.98
N LEU A 10 5.95 58.90 -29.03
CA LEU A 10 6.50 57.99 -30.04
C LEU A 10 7.56 57.05 -29.44
N ARG A 11 8.47 57.55 -28.60
CA ARG A 11 9.46 56.71 -27.91
C ARG A 11 8.79 55.68 -27.01
N THR A 12 7.81 56.08 -26.21
CA THR A 12 7.05 55.16 -25.34
C THR A 12 6.38 54.04 -26.14
N ARG A 13 5.81 54.36 -27.30
CA ARG A 13 5.17 53.35 -28.17
C ARG A 13 6.17 52.40 -28.84
N VAL A 14 7.37 52.89 -29.18
CA VAL A 14 8.44 52.03 -29.72
C VAL A 14 8.92 51.04 -28.65
N GLU A 15 9.12 51.49 -27.41
CA GLU A 15 9.46 50.61 -26.29
C GLU A 15 8.35 49.58 -26.00
N GLU A 16 7.08 50.00 -26.10
CA GLU A 16 5.92 49.11 -26.00
C GLU A 16 5.87 48.05 -27.09
N ARG A 17 6.13 48.44 -28.35
CA ARG A 17 6.23 47.50 -29.48
C ARG A 17 7.25 46.39 -29.24
N ASP A 18 8.43 46.76 -28.73
CA ASP A 18 9.54 45.82 -28.55
C ASP A 18 9.26 44.86 -27.39
N ARG A 19 8.67 45.36 -26.30
CA ARG A 19 8.18 44.52 -25.19
C ARG A 19 7.13 43.51 -25.65
N ILE A 20 6.09 43.97 -26.36
CA ILE A 20 5.03 43.11 -26.88
C ILE A 20 5.62 42.04 -27.80
N SER A 21 6.59 42.39 -28.66
CA SER A 21 7.25 41.41 -29.52
C SER A 21 7.94 40.30 -28.71
N GLY A 22 8.60 40.67 -27.61
CA GLY A 22 9.26 39.72 -26.71
C GLY A 22 8.25 38.77 -26.08
N ASP A 23 7.19 39.33 -25.48
CA ASP A 23 6.15 38.54 -24.79
C ASP A 23 5.46 37.55 -25.75
N LEU A 24 5.20 37.96 -27.00
CA LEU A 24 4.62 37.08 -28.03
C LEU A 24 5.53 35.90 -28.38
N LEU A 25 6.83 36.15 -28.54
CA LEU A 25 7.81 35.12 -28.84
C LEU A 25 8.00 34.17 -27.64
N ASP A 26 8.02 34.72 -26.43
CA ASP A 26 8.13 33.94 -25.19
C ASP A 26 6.93 33.00 -25.04
N LEU A 27 5.72 33.48 -25.33
CA LEU A 27 4.49 32.68 -25.29
C LEU A 27 4.50 31.54 -26.32
N GLU A 28 4.96 31.78 -27.55
CA GLU A 28 5.11 30.71 -28.55
C GLU A 28 6.24 29.74 -28.18
N SER A 29 7.30 30.21 -27.54
CA SER A 29 8.42 29.37 -27.07
C SER A 29 8.06 28.50 -25.87
N HIS A 30 6.95 28.80 -25.19
CA HIS A 30 6.49 28.08 -24.00
C HIS A 30 6.37 26.57 -24.26
N THR A 31 6.89 25.75 -23.35
CA THR A 31 6.94 24.28 -23.50
C THR A 31 5.57 23.68 -23.82
N SER A 32 4.53 24.06 -23.08
CA SER A 32 3.16 23.56 -23.31
C SER A 32 2.61 23.96 -24.68
N TYR A 33 2.96 25.14 -25.20
CA TYR A 33 2.57 25.56 -26.54
C TYR A 33 3.21 24.66 -27.60
N GLN A 34 4.52 24.39 -27.48
CA GLN A 34 5.25 23.54 -28.41
C GLN A 34 4.76 22.08 -28.40
N LEU A 35 4.43 21.55 -27.22
CA LEU A 35 3.87 20.20 -27.08
C LEU A 35 2.49 20.07 -27.76
N LEU A 36 1.64 21.09 -27.62
CA LEU A 36 0.28 21.08 -28.18
C LEU A 36 0.26 21.22 -29.71
N LYS A 37 1.23 21.96 -30.28
CA LYS A 37 1.31 22.24 -31.73
C LYS A 37 1.35 20.97 -32.60
N GLY A 38 1.92 19.86 -32.09
CA GLY A 38 2.00 18.58 -32.79
C GLY A 38 1.09 17.47 -32.23
N ALA A 39 0.29 17.77 -31.20
CA ALA A 39 -0.49 16.76 -30.50
C ALA A 39 -1.82 16.44 -31.20
N ALA A 40 -2.22 15.17 -31.16
CA ALA A 40 -3.54 14.73 -31.59
C ALA A 40 -4.58 14.99 -30.48
N LEU A 41 -5.00 16.25 -30.34
CA LEU A 41 -5.91 16.70 -29.30
C LEU A 41 -7.37 16.31 -29.57
N ARG A 42 -8.13 16.10 -28.51
CA ARG A 42 -9.56 15.75 -28.56
C ARG A 42 -10.37 16.54 -27.53
N GLY A 43 -11.69 16.46 -27.68
CA GLY A 43 -12.67 16.95 -26.70
C GLY A 43 -12.47 18.41 -26.28
N ARG A 44 -12.42 18.65 -24.97
CA ARG A 44 -12.34 20.01 -24.40
C ARG A 44 -11.01 20.68 -24.71
N THR A 45 -9.92 19.92 -24.68
CA THR A 45 -8.58 20.43 -24.97
C THR A 45 -8.46 20.87 -26.42
N LEU A 46 -9.02 20.12 -27.37
CA LEU A 46 -9.05 20.54 -28.78
C LEU A 46 -9.78 21.87 -28.95
N ALA A 47 -10.98 22.02 -28.35
CA ALA A 47 -11.77 23.24 -28.46
C ALA A 47 -11.04 24.46 -27.84
N ALA A 48 -10.46 24.28 -26.64
CA ALA A 48 -9.69 25.33 -25.97
C ALA A 48 -8.42 25.70 -26.77
N TRP A 49 -7.71 24.71 -27.32
CA TRP A 49 -6.53 24.94 -28.13
C TRP A 49 -6.84 25.66 -29.44
N SER A 50 -7.93 25.28 -30.14
CA SER A 50 -8.36 25.99 -31.34
C SER A 50 -8.73 27.45 -31.03
N SER A 51 -9.38 27.72 -29.90
CA SER A 51 -9.67 29.08 -29.44
C SER A 51 -8.38 29.87 -29.15
N ALA A 52 -7.41 29.23 -28.47
CA ALA A 52 -6.10 29.83 -28.20
C ALA A 52 -5.31 30.13 -29.50
N GLN A 53 -5.39 29.26 -30.51
CA GLN A 53 -4.78 29.50 -31.82
C GLN A 53 -5.44 30.68 -32.57
N GLN A 54 -6.76 30.82 -32.48
CA GLN A 54 -7.48 31.98 -33.04
C GLN A 54 -7.09 33.26 -32.32
N ALA A 55 -7.00 33.24 -30.98
CA ALA A 55 -6.55 34.38 -30.18
C ALA A 55 -5.10 34.76 -30.53
N MET A 56 -4.21 33.79 -30.74
CA MET A 56 -2.84 34.01 -31.19
C MET A 56 -2.79 34.65 -32.59
N ALA A 57 -3.58 34.15 -33.54
CA ALA A 57 -3.66 34.74 -34.88
C ALA A 57 -4.20 36.17 -34.86
N LEU A 58 -5.25 36.44 -34.06
CA LEU A 58 -5.77 37.78 -33.84
C LEU A 58 -4.68 38.70 -33.27
N MET A 59 -3.95 38.24 -32.26
CA MET A 59 -2.90 39.01 -31.62
C MET A 59 -1.76 39.38 -32.57
N TRP A 60 -1.31 38.46 -33.42
CA TRP A 60 -0.34 38.77 -34.48
C TRP A 60 -0.90 39.78 -35.51
N SER A 61 -2.17 39.66 -35.90
CA SER A 61 -2.80 40.62 -36.82
C SER A 61 -2.90 42.03 -36.22
N LEU A 62 -3.24 42.14 -34.93
CA LEU A 62 -3.28 43.38 -34.17
C LEU A 62 -1.88 43.99 -34.07
N TYR A 63 -0.88 43.16 -33.78
CA TYR A 63 0.51 43.59 -33.66
C TYR A 63 1.07 44.12 -34.99
N ASP A 64 0.77 43.47 -36.11
CA ASP A 64 1.16 43.96 -37.44
C ASP A 64 0.49 45.29 -37.81
N ALA A 65 -0.80 45.44 -37.49
CA ALA A 65 -1.53 46.70 -37.67
C ALA A 65 -0.97 47.82 -36.79
N TYR A 66 -0.68 47.53 -35.52
CA TYR A 66 -0.01 48.42 -34.57
C TYR A 66 1.36 48.88 -35.11
N ARG A 67 2.20 47.95 -35.59
CA ARG A 67 3.50 48.25 -36.21
C ARG A 67 3.37 49.09 -37.48
N ALA A 68 2.33 48.89 -38.28
CA ALA A 68 2.08 49.68 -39.47
C ALA A 68 1.80 51.15 -39.11
N VAL A 69 0.97 51.40 -38.09
CA VAL A 69 0.69 52.75 -37.58
C VAL A 69 1.96 53.41 -37.02
N LEU A 70 2.75 52.69 -36.21
CA LEU A 70 4.00 53.25 -35.68
C LEU A 70 5.00 53.61 -36.77
N ARG A 71 5.19 52.74 -37.77
CA ARG A 71 6.04 53.06 -38.94
C ARG A 71 5.52 54.30 -39.69
N GLN A 72 4.21 54.50 -39.75
CA GLN A 72 3.63 55.69 -40.36
C GLN A 72 3.90 56.93 -39.51
N ALA A 73 3.75 56.86 -38.18
CA ALA A 73 4.06 57.95 -37.27
C ALA A 73 5.54 58.35 -37.32
N GLU A 74 6.46 57.37 -37.35
CA GLU A 74 7.90 57.59 -37.55
C GLU A 74 8.18 58.32 -38.87
N LYS A 75 7.55 57.89 -39.97
CA LYS A 75 7.67 58.57 -41.29
C LYS A 75 7.19 60.01 -41.23
N VAL A 76 6.02 60.28 -40.66
CA VAL A 76 5.47 61.64 -40.53
C VAL A 76 6.42 62.51 -39.71
N ARG A 77 6.96 61.98 -38.61
CA ARG A 77 7.92 62.70 -37.76
C ARG A 77 9.26 62.98 -38.44
N ALA A 78 9.70 62.11 -39.34
CA ALA A 78 10.94 62.24 -40.09
C ALA A 78 10.84 63.21 -41.29
N ARG A 79 9.63 63.59 -41.73
CA ARG A 79 9.44 64.49 -42.89
C ARG A 79 10.13 65.85 -42.72
N ARG A 80 10.16 66.40 -41.50
CA ARG A 80 10.74 67.73 -41.21
C ARG A 80 11.49 67.78 -39.88
N PRO A 81 12.60 68.52 -39.77
CA PRO A 81 13.32 68.72 -38.50
C PRO A 81 12.49 69.46 -37.44
N ARG A 82 11.60 70.35 -37.87
CA ARG A 82 10.60 71.05 -37.07
C ARG A 82 9.21 70.77 -37.67
N PRO A 83 8.40 69.88 -37.07
CA PRO A 83 7.04 69.63 -37.54
C PRO A 83 6.17 70.89 -37.36
N GLY A 84 5.34 71.20 -38.35
CA GLY A 84 4.34 72.26 -38.26
C GLY A 84 3.05 71.75 -37.62
N GLN A 85 2.03 72.61 -37.61
CA GLN A 85 0.74 72.30 -36.99
C GLN A 85 0.06 71.08 -37.64
N ALA A 86 0.07 70.98 -38.97
CA ALA A 86 -0.53 69.88 -39.70
C ALA A 86 0.15 68.53 -39.40
N GLU A 87 1.49 68.50 -39.30
CA GLU A 87 2.21 67.28 -38.93
C GLU A 87 1.97 66.90 -37.47
N LEU A 88 1.83 67.88 -36.56
CA LEU A 88 1.50 67.62 -35.16
C LEU A 88 0.06 67.09 -34.97
N GLU A 89 -0.89 67.54 -35.78
CA GLU A 89 -2.26 67.03 -35.81
C GLU A 89 -2.29 65.59 -36.36
N GLU A 90 -1.59 65.31 -37.46
CA GLU A 90 -1.44 63.96 -38.02
C GLU A 90 -0.79 63.00 -36.99
N LEU A 91 0.28 63.43 -36.32
CA LEU A 91 0.93 62.64 -35.26
C LEU A 91 0.02 62.42 -34.05
N THR A 92 -0.74 63.43 -33.64
CA THR A 92 -1.69 63.30 -32.53
C THR A 92 -2.78 62.28 -32.89
N PHE A 93 -3.30 62.32 -34.11
CA PHE A 93 -4.28 61.34 -34.58
C PHE A 93 -3.70 59.92 -34.65
N LEU A 94 -2.48 59.75 -35.17
CA LEU A 94 -1.84 58.43 -35.25
C LEU A 94 -1.53 57.82 -33.88
N LEU A 95 -1.11 58.64 -32.91
CA LEU A 95 -0.65 58.17 -31.59
C LEU A 95 -1.75 58.07 -30.53
N ALA A 96 -2.81 58.86 -30.63
CA ALA A 96 -3.88 58.93 -29.63
C ALA A 96 -5.30 58.79 -30.21
N GLY A 97 -5.47 58.85 -31.53
CA GLY A 97 -6.74 58.65 -32.22
C GLY A 97 -6.94 57.22 -32.72
N PRO A 98 -8.12 56.93 -33.33
CA PRO A 98 -8.45 55.62 -33.88
C PRO A 98 -7.74 55.41 -35.23
N SER A 99 -6.47 54.99 -35.17
CA SER A 99 -5.56 54.90 -36.30
C SER A 99 -5.24 53.46 -36.74
N VAL A 100 -5.42 52.48 -35.85
CA VAL A 100 -5.25 51.06 -36.15
C VAL A 100 -6.51 50.55 -36.82
N ARG A 101 -6.39 49.99 -38.03
CA ARG A 101 -7.52 49.42 -38.76
C ARG A 101 -7.41 47.91 -38.80
N LEU A 102 -8.44 47.24 -38.31
CA LEU A 102 -8.65 45.82 -38.52
C LEU A 102 -9.65 45.64 -39.65
N ALA A 103 -9.24 44.91 -40.68
CA ALA A 103 -10.15 44.50 -41.74
C ALA A 103 -11.26 43.63 -41.13
N ALA A 104 -12.50 43.87 -41.53
CA ALA A 104 -13.60 43.01 -41.15
C ALA A 104 -13.34 41.55 -41.61
N GLU A 105 -13.69 40.59 -40.76
CA GLU A 105 -13.45 39.17 -41.02
C GLU A 105 -14.14 38.72 -42.31
N ALA A 106 -13.41 38.06 -43.20
CA ALA A 106 -13.97 37.61 -44.48
C ALA A 106 -14.92 36.43 -44.26
N LYS A 107 -16.22 36.70 -44.11
CA LYS A 107 -17.25 35.66 -43.94
C LYS A 107 -17.48 34.85 -45.23
N PRO A 108 -17.83 33.55 -45.12
CA PRO A 108 -18.34 32.74 -46.24
C PRO A 108 -19.55 33.41 -46.91
N VAL A 109 -19.76 33.17 -48.21
CA VAL A 109 -20.78 33.87 -49.02
C VAL A 109 -22.18 33.79 -48.41
N GLU A 110 -22.49 32.65 -47.79
CA GLU A 110 -23.77 32.33 -47.15
C GLU A 110 -24.05 33.18 -45.90
N GLN A 111 -23.01 33.75 -45.29
CA GLN A 111 -23.06 34.58 -44.09
C GLN A 111 -22.73 36.05 -44.37
N ARG A 112 -22.48 36.41 -45.65
CA ARG A 112 -22.22 37.80 -46.03
C ARG A 112 -23.51 38.60 -46.02
N SER A 113 -23.45 39.78 -45.42
CA SER A 113 -24.51 40.77 -45.53
C SER A 113 -24.29 41.64 -46.77
N LEU A 114 -25.37 42.16 -47.38
CA LEU A 114 -25.29 43.13 -48.48
C LEU A 114 -24.74 44.50 -48.03
N ARG A 115 -24.58 44.72 -46.72
CA ARG A 115 -23.89 45.90 -46.18
C ARG A 115 -22.39 45.57 -46.04
N PRO A 116 -21.50 46.46 -46.50
CA PRO A 116 -20.08 46.30 -46.21
C PRO A 116 -19.89 46.32 -44.70
N GLU A 117 -19.31 45.26 -44.15
CA GLU A 117 -18.82 45.29 -42.79
C GLU A 117 -17.71 46.35 -42.73
N ARG A 118 -17.82 47.24 -41.75
CA ARG A 118 -16.86 48.34 -41.62
C ARG A 118 -15.64 47.83 -40.89
N ASP A 119 -14.47 48.20 -41.40
CA ASP A 119 -13.21 48.03 -40.68
C ASP A 119 -13.34 48.64 -39.29
N GLU A 120 -12.88 47.90 -38.29
CA GLU A 120 -12.84 48.37 -36.91
C GLU A 120 -11.65 49.33 -36.78
N ALA A 121 -11.91 50.55 -36.28
CA ALA A 121 -10.88 51.55 -36.05
C ALA A 121 -10.60 51.63 -34.54
N LEU A 122 -9.39 51.26 -34.14
CA LEU A 122 -8.93 51.23 -32.76
C LEU A 122 -7.81 52.25 -32.56
N SER A 123 -7.73 52.81 -31.36
CA SER A 123 -6.52 53.49 -30.89
C SER A 123 -5.40 52.49 -30.60
N LEU A 124 -4.18 53.00 -30.47
CA LEU A 124 -3.03 52.18 -30.04
C LEU A 124 -3.28 51.56 -28.66
N ASP A 125 -3.90 52.30 -27.73
CA ASP A 125 -4.23 51.81 -26.38
C ASP A 125 -5.29 50.70 -26.41
N GLU A 126 -6.37 50.88 -27.17
CA GLU A 126 -7.40 49.84 -27.32
C GLU A 126 -6.84 48.58 -27.99
N THR A 127 -5.92 48.76 -28.94
CA THR A 127 -5.21 47.65 -29.61
C THR A 127 -4.38 46.86 -28.62
N VAL A 128 -3.60 47.54 -27.77
CA VAL A 128 -2.78 46.90 -26.71
C VAL A 128 -3.68 46.21 -25.69
N ALA A 129 -4.76 46.84 -25.23
CA ALA A 129 -5.69 46.22 -24.30
C ALA A 129 -6.32 44.93 -24.86
N ARG A 130 -6.63 44.91 -26.16
CA ARG A 130 -7.18 43.73 -26.83
C ARG A 130 -6.14 42.63 -27.05
N MET A 131 -4.89 43.00 -27.35
CA MET A 131 -3.77 42.06 -27.37
C MET A 131 -3.53 41.45 -25.99
N ASP A 132 -3.53 42.25 -24.92
CA ASP A 132 -3.37 41.79 -23.54
C ASP A 132 -4.49 40.82 -23.12
N GLN A 133 -5.74 41.10 -23.50
CA GLN A 133 -6.85 40.19 -23.28
C GLN A 133 -6.66 38.85 -24.02
N ALA A 134 -6.21 38.88 -25.27
CA ALA A 134 -5.93 37.67 -26.06
C ALA A 134 -4.74 36.89 -25.48
N PHE A 135 -3.66 37.57 -25.12
CA PHE A 135 -2.49 37.01 -24.45
C PHE A 135 -2.88 36.29 -23.16
N GLY A 136 -3.64 36.96 -22.29
CA GLY A 136 -4.13 36.38 -21.05
C GLY A 136 -5.05 35.17 -21.27
N ALA A 137 -5.85 35.16 -22.34
CA ALA A 137 -6.69 34.01 -22.68
C ALA A 137 -5.84 32.79 -23.06
N VAL A 138 -4.83 32.97 -23.93
CA VAL A 138 -3.90 31.88 -24.28
C VAL A 138 -3.13 31.39 -23.06
N GLY A 139 -2.59 32.31 -22.26
CA GLY A 139 -1.84 31.99 -21.04
C GLY A 139 -2.65 31.20 -20.01
N ARG A 140 -3.95 31.52 -19.84
CA ARG A 140 -4.86 30.73 -18.99
C ARG A 140 -5.04 29.32 -19.53
N THR A 141 -5.31 29.15 -20.83
CA THR A 141 -5.45 27.82 -21.44
C THR A 141 -4.19 26.98 -21.29
N LEU A 142 -3.01 27.55 -21.53
CA LEU A 142 -1.74 26.83 -21.37
C LEU A 142 -1.51 26.42 -19.90
N THR A 143 -1.77 27.32 -18.95
CA THR A 143 -1.65 27.04 -17.51
C THR A 143 -2.62 25.95 -17.04
N GLU A 144 -3.86 25.96 -17.52
CA GLU A 144 -4.86 24.93 -17.20
C GLU A 144 -4.42 23.54 -17.69
N ILE A 145 -3.91 23.46 -18.93
CA ILE A 145 -3.38 22.21 -19.50
C ILE A 145 -2.16 21.72 -18.72
N ASP A 146 -1.22 22.63 -18.43
CA ASP A 146 0.00 22.32 -17.69
C ASP A 146 -0.31 21.82 -16.28
N THR A 147 -1.27 22.46 -15.60
CA THR A 147 -1.76 22.04 -14.28
C THR A 147 -2.35 20.63 -14.34
N ALA A 148 -3.16 20.33 -15.37
CA ALA A 148 -3.75 19.01 -15.54
C ALA A 148 -2.68 17.91 -15.80
N TRP A 149 -1.69 18.18 -16.64
CA TRP A 149 -0.58 17.26 -16.89
C TRP A 149 0.28 17.05 -15.64
N THR A 150 0.68 18.13 -14.97
CA THR A 150 1.47 18.08 -13.72
C THR A 150 0.75 17.29 -12.63
N ALA A 151 -0.58 17.34 -12.59
CA ALA A 151 -1.38 16.57 -11.65
C ALA A 151 -1.52 15.08 -12.03
N LEU A 152 -1.70 14.76 -13.32
CA LEU A 152 -2.10 13.41 -13.76
C LEU A 152 -0.94 12.53 -14.25
N LEU A 153 0.08 13.09 -14.90
CA LEU A 153 1.19 12.31 -15.47
C LEU A 153 2.00 11.55 -14.41
N PRO A 154 2.44 12.16 -13.28
CA PRO A 154 3.17 11.43 -12.26
C PRO A 154 2.35 10.29 -11.64
N ARG A 155 1.04 10.47 -11.53
CA ARG A 155 0.12 9.47 -11.00
C ARG A 155 -0.03 8.28 -11.95
N LEU A 156 -0.08 8.51 -13.26
CA LEU A 156 -0.07 7.45 -14.28
C LEU A 156 1.24 6.67 -14.27
N GLU A 157 2.38 7.33 -14.07
CA GLU A 157 3.68 6.69 -13.94
C GLU A 157 3.75 5.80 -12.69
N SER A 158 3.27 6.30 -11.55
CA SER A 158 3.16 5.52 -10.31
C SER A 158 2.27 4.29 -10.49
N ALA A 159 1.09 4.43 -11.10
CA ALA A 159 0.21 3.30 -11.37
C ALA A 159 0.84 2.26 -12.32
N ALA A 160 1.61 2.71 -13.33
CA ALA A 160 2.37 1.83 -14.21
C ALA A 160 3.54 1.12 -13.49
N ALA A 161 4.16 1.75 -12.50
CA ALA A 161 5.14 1.09 -11.63
C ALA A 161 4.48 0.01 -10.77
N SER A 162 3.34 0.32 -10.13
CA SER A 162 2.55 -0.65 -9.35
C SER A 162 2.13 -1.86 -10.19
N GLN A 163 1.67 -1.65 -11.43
CA GLN A 163 1.31 -2.75 -12.32
C GLN A 163 2.49 -3.66 -12.65
N ARG A 164 3.69 -3.11 -12.89
CA ARG A 164 4.90 -3.91 -13.15
C ARG A 164 5.29 -4.74 -11.93
N GLU A 165 5.18 -4.18 -10.73
CA GLU A 165 5.47 -4.91 -9.50
C GLU A 165 4.44 -6.02 -9.24
N ILE A 166 3.15 -5.78 -9.50
CA ILE A 166 2.11 -6.82 -9.47
C ILE A 166 2.48 -7.96 -10.42
N ALA A 167 2.84 -7.66 -11.66
CA ALA A 167 3.21 -8.67 -12.65
C ALA A 167 4.41 -9.52 -12.19
N ARG A 168 5.41 -8.88 -11.58
CA ARG A 168 6.57 -9.57 -11.00
C ARG A 168 6.18 -10.47 -9.83
N LEU A 169 5.45 -9.96 -8.83
CA LEU A 169 5.03 -10.73 -7.66
C LEU A 169 4.10 -11.89 -8.04
N SER A 170 3.17 -11.67 -8.96
CA SER A 170 2.31 -12.75 -9.47
C SER A 170 3.12 -13.84 -10.17
N ALA A 171 4.13 -13.47 -10.98
CA ALA A 171 5.02 -14.44 -11.62
C ALA A 171 5.84 -15.24 -10.58
N ASP A 172 6.40 -14.56 -9.57
CA ASP A 172 7.14 -15.20 -8.47
C ASP A 172 6.24 -16.14 -7.63
N LEU A 173 4.95 -15.83 -7.52
CA LEU A 173 3.96 -16.65 -6.82
C LEU A 173 3.38 -17.78 -7.70
N GLY A 174 3.60 -17.76 -9.02
CA GLY A 174 3.01 -18.71 -9.96
C GLY A 174 1.51 -18.47 -10.24
N GLU A 175 1.01 -17.27 -9.96
CA GLU A 175 -0.37 -16.87 -10.26
C GLU A 175 -0.48 -16.34 -11.70
N ASN A 176 -1.60 -16.63 -12.38
CA ASN A 176 -1.81 -16.14 -13.75
C ASN A 176 -1.89 -14.61 -13.76
N PRO A 177 -1.27 -13.94 -14.75
CA PRO A 177 -1.21 -12.50 -14.79
C PRO A 177 -2.57 -11.93 -15.20
N SER A 178 -3.37 -11.50 -14.22
CA SER A 178 -4.45 -10.51 -14.42
C SER A 178 -3.92 -9.14 -14.92
N GLY A 179 -2.60 -9.00 -15.04
CA GLY A 179 -1.89 -7.79 -15.46
C GLY A 179 -2.23 -7.26 -16.85
N THR A 180 -2.76 -8.08 -17.78
CA THR A 180 -3.12 -7.62 -19.14
C THR A 180 -4.31 -6.67 -19.15
N ARG A 181 -5.30 -6.91 -18.28
CA ARG A 181 -6.48 -6.02 -18.16
C ARG A 181 -6.09 -4.65 -17.63
N HIS A 182 -5.32 -4.61 -16.54
CA HIS A 182 -4.91 -3.35 -15.91
C HIS A 182 -3.93 -2.57 -16.80
N GLN A 183 -3.08 -3.26 -17.57
CA GLN A 183 -2.23 -2.62 -18.57
C GLN A 183 -3.05 -1.92 -19.66
N ALA A 184 -4.06 -2.59 -20.22
CA ALA A 184 -4.93 -1.99 -21.23
C ALA A 184 -5.71 -0.79 -20.69
N GLU A 185 -6.11 -0.81 -19.42
CA GLU A 185 -6.76 0.31 -18.75
C GLU A 185 -5.81 1.50 -18.54
N LEU A 186 -4.57 1.24 -18.09
CA LEU A 186 -3.51 2.25 -18.00
C LEU A 186 -3.23 2.93 -19.34
N ASP A 187 -3.13 2.15 -20.41
CA ASP A 187 -2.83 2.68 -21.75
C ASP A 187 -3.98 3.53 -22.30
N ARG A 188 -5.23 3.15 -22.01
CA ARG A 188 -6.42 3.97 -22.30
C ARG A 188 -6.40 5.28 -21.52
N LEU A 189 -6.13 5.23 -20.22
CA LEU A 189 -6.06 6.43 -19.38
C LEU A 189 -4.92 7.35 -19.80
N ARG A 190 -3.74 6.80 -20.11
CA ARG A 190 -2.61 7.56 -20.65
C ARG A 190 -3.00 8.27 -21.94
N SER A 191 -3.64 7.57 -22.88
CA SER A 191 -4.12 8.17 -24.12
C SER A 191 -5.18 9.25 -23.89
N ALA A 192 -6.07 9.08 -22.91
CA ALA A 192 -7.08 10.08 -22.57
C ALA A 192 -6.44 11.35 -22.01
N VAL A 193 -5.50 11.22 -21.06
CA VAL A 193 -4.81 12.36 -20.42
C VAL A 193 -3.90 13.10 -21.41
N THR A 194 -3.26 12.41 -22.35
CA THR A 194 -2.40 13.07 -23.34
C THR A 194 -3.21 13.75 -24.45
N SER A 195 -4.38 13.22 -24.82
CA SER A 195 -5.21 13.80 -25.88
C SER A 195 -6.24 14.83 -25.39
N ASP A 196 -6.74 14.71 -24.16
CA ASP A 196 -7.69 15.65 -23.56
C ASP A 196 -7.42 15.90 -22.06
N PRO A 197 -6.30 16.57 -21.70
CA PRO A 197 -6.00 16.93 -20.31
C PRO A 197 -7.05 17.82 -19.64
N LEU A 198 -7.80 18.63 -20.39
CA LEU A 198 -8.86 19.49 -19.82
C LEU A 198 -10.14 18.73 -19.43
N ASP A 199 -10.26 17.44 -19.75
CA ASP A 199 -11.25 16.52 -19.15
C ASP A 199 -10.67 15.78 -17.93
N SER A 200 -9.91 16.49 -17.11
CA SER A 200 -9.12 15.94 -16.00
C SER A 200 -9.98 15.27 -14.91
N ALA A 201 -11.21 15.71 -14.69
CA ALA A 201 -12.06 15.16 -13.62
C ALA A 201 -12.44 13.70 -13.88
N SER A 202 -12.81 13.37 -15.12
CA SER A 202 -13.14 12.01 -15.54
C SER A 202 -11.91 11.11 -15.42
N ALA A 203 -10.79 11.55 -15.98
CA ALA A 203 -9.52 10.83 -15.95
C ALA A 203 -8.99 10.63 -14.52
N ALA A 204 -9.06 11.66 -13.67
CA ALA A 204 -8.66 11.60 -12.26
C ALA A 204 -9.46 10.53 -11.50
N SER A 205 -10.79 10.54 -11.63
CA SER A 205 -11.65 9.58 -10.94
C SER A 205 -11.40 8.13 -11.39
N ALA A 206 -11.12 7.92 -12.68
CA ALA A 206 -10.81 6.61 -13.21
C ALA A 206 -9.43 6.13 -12.73
N LEU A 207 -8.46 7.04 -12.67
CA LEU A 207 -7.14 6.78 -12.12
C LEU A 207 -7.21 6.47 -10.61
N ASP A 208 -8.03 7.19 -9.83
CA ASP A 208 -8.25 6.89 -8.40
C ASP A 208 -8.74 5.46 -8.19
N ARG A 209 -9.76 5.04 -8.96
CA ARG A 209 -10.31 3.68 -8.89
C ARG A 209 -9.28 2.63 -9.28
N LEU A 210 -8.49 2.90 -10.32
CA LEU A 210 -7.43 2.01 -10.76
C LEU A 210 -6.32 1.90 -9.71
N CYS A 211 -5.83 3.01 -9.15
CA CYS A 211 -4.84 3.03 -8.08
C CYS A 211 -5.33 2.23 -6.87
N ALA A 212 -6.55 2.47 -6.39
CA ALA A 212 -7.12 1.71 -5.27
C ALA A 212 -7.18 0.20 -5.55
N THR A 213 -7.47 -0.20 -6.79
CA THR A 213 -7.46 -1.60 -7.20
C THR A 213 -6.05 -2.18 -7.21
N LEU A 214 -5.08 -1.46 -7.78
CA LEU A 214 -3.67 -1.89 -7.83
C LEU A 214 -3.07 -1.99 -6.42
N ASP A 215 -3.38 -1.04 -5.54
CA ASP A 215 -2.91 -1.03 -4.16
C ASP A 215 -3.46 -2.22 -3.36
N SER A 216 -4.75 -2.54 -3.53
CA SER A 216 -5.36 -3.73 -2.93
C SER A 216 -4.68 -5.01 -3.43
N LEU A 217 -4.42 -5.12 -4.73
CA LEU A 217 -3.75 -6.28 -5.33
C LEU A 217 -2.31 -6.42 -4.83
N LEU A 218 -1.55 -5.32 -4.74
CA LEU A 218 -0.21 -5.32 -4.17
C LEU A 218 -0.21 -5.75 -2.72
N ALA A 219 -1.17 -5.28 -1.91
CA ALA A 219 -1.29 -5.70 -0.52
C ALA A 219 -1.59 -7.20 -0.40
N ASP A 220 -2.45 -7.74 -1.26
CA ASP A 220 -2.76 -9.17 -1.31
C ASP A 220 -1.54 -10.01 -1.69
N LEU A 221 -0.83 -9.61 -2.74
CA LEU A 221 0.38 -10.30 -3.21
C LEU A 221 1.53 -10.22 -2.19
N ALA A 222 1.72 -9.06 -1.55
CA ALA A 222 2.73 -8.89 -0.51
C ALA A 222 2.44 -9.77 0.72
N ARG A 223 1.17 -9.91 1.10
CA ARG A 223 0.75 -10.87 2.14
C ARG A 223 1.04 -12.30 1.73
N ALA A 224 0.70 -12.69 0.51
CA ALA A 224 0.98 -14.03 -0.02
C ALA A 224 2.49 -14.32 -0.06
N ASP A 225 3.33 -13.38 -0.50
CA ASP A 225 4.79 -13.54 -0.53
C ASP A 225 5.38 -13.68 0.88
N THR A 226 4.90 -12.91 1.85
CA THR A 226 5.31 -13.04 3.26
C THR A 226 4.99 -14.43 3.82
N LEU A 227 3.79 -14.94 3.52
CA LEU A 227 3.38 -16.29 3.92
C LEU A 227 4.23 -17.36 3.22
N ARG A 228 4.50 -17.21 1.92
CA ARG A 228 5.39 -18.12 1.18
C ARG A 228 6.79 -18.18 1.78
N ARG A 229 7.41 -17.02 2.04
CA ARG A 229 8.77 -16.95 2.59
C ARG A 229 8.86 -17.55 4.00
N SER A 230 7.82 -17.39 4.80
CA SER A 230 7.78 -17.97 6.16
C SER A 230 7.36 -19.44 6.20
N TYR A 231 6.78 -19.98 5.13
CA TYR A 231 6.25 -21.34 5.10
C TYR A 231 7.34 -22.41 5.26
N ALA A 232 8.36 -22.41 4.38
CA ALA A 232 9.42 -23.43 4.40
C ALA A 232 10.15 -23.55 5.75
N PRO A 233 10.64 -22.46 6.39
CA PRO A 233 11.31 -22.57 7.69
C PRO A 233 10.35 -23.05 8.79
N ARG A 234 9.08 -22.66 8.76
CA ARG A 234 8.08 -23.12 9.73
C ARG A 234 7.72 -24.59 9.54
N HIS A 235 7.59 -25.04 8.30
CA HIS A 235 7.34 -26.46 8.00
C HIS A 235 8.50 -27.33 8.48
N ALA A 236 9.75 -26.91 8.24
CA ALA A 236 10.92 -27.59 8.80
C ALA A 236 10.90 -27.63 10.34
N ALA A 237 10.59 -26.52 10.99
CA ALA A 237 10.45 -26.46 12.45
C ALA A 237 9.31 -27.37 12.98
N LEU A 238 8.21 -27.48 12.23
CA LEU A 238 7.13 -28.41 12.55
C LEU A 238 7.60 -29.87 12.48
N LEU A 239 8.40 -30.25 11.48
CA LEU A 239 8.93 -31.61 11.37
C LEU A 239 9.82 -31.96 12.59
N GLU A 240 10.67 -31.03 13.02
CA GLU A 240 11.47 -31.19 14.25
C GLU A 240 10.59 -31.28 15.51
N LEU A 241 9.52 -30.48 15.58
CA LEU A 241 8.57 -30.53 16.68
C LEU A 241 7.84 -31.88 16.73
N VAL A 242 7.43 -32.43 15.59
CA VAL A 242 6.83 -33.77 15.50
C VAL A 242 7.84 -34.85 15.94
N GLY A 243 9.13 -34.70 15.60
CA GLY A 243 10.19 -35.54 16.13
C GLY A 243 10.26 -35.49 17.67
N SER A 244 10.26 -34.28 18.23
CA SER A 244 10.25 -34.06 19.68
C SER A 244 9.01 -34.67 20.38
N VAL A 245 7.83 -34.62 19.74
CA VAL A 245 6.62 -35.29 20.23
C VAL A 245 6.84 -36.80 20.28
N ARG A 246 7.39 -37.40 19.22
CA ARG A 246 7.65 -38.84 19.15
C ARG A 246 8.58 -39.30 20.29
N ASP A 247 9.64 -38.54 20.56
CA ASP A 247 10.60 -38.85 21.62
C ASP A 247 9.97 -38.72 23.01
N ALA A 248 9.20 -37.65 23.24
CA ALA A 248 8.49 -37.45 24.51
C ALA A 248 7.42 -38.53 24.76
N GLU A 249 6.71 -38.95 23.72
CA GLU A 249 5.75 -40.06 23.83
C GLU A 249 6.45 -41.40 24.08
N ALA A 250 7.61 -41.64 23.46
CA ALA A 250 8.41 -42.84 23.71
C ALA A 250 8.94 -42.88 25.14
N GLU A 251 9.38 -41.74 25.68
CA GLU A 251 9.77 -41.63 27.09
C GLU A 251 8.60 -41.88 28.02
N ALA A 252 7.45 -41.23 27.79
CA ALA A 252 6.24 -41.46 28.56
C ALA A 252 5.85 -42.95 28.58
N ARG A 253 5.97 -43.67 27.45
CA ARG A 253 5.75 -45.12 27.37
C ARG A 253 6.76 -45.91 28.21
N ARG A 254 8.06 -45.63 28.11
CA ARG A 254 9.09 -46.28 28.92
C ARG A 254 8.85 -46.06 30.42
N THR A 255 8.62 -44.81 30.83
CA THR A 255 8.32 -44.47 32.22
C THR A 255 7.06 -45.19 32.68
N HIS A 256 5.98 -45.19 31.88
CA HIS A 256 4.74 -45.88 32.22
C HIS A 256 4.97 -47.38 32.46
N THR A 257 5.73 -48.08 31.61
CA THR A 257 6.07 -49.49 31.82
C THR A 257 6.79 -49.72 33.14
N VAL A 258 7.78 -48.88 33.48
CA VAL A 258 8.52 -48.98 34.75
C VAL A 258 7.62 -48.72 35.96
N VAL A 259 6.74 -47.72 35.87
CA VAL A 259 5.82 -47.35 36.96
C VAL A 259 4.73 -48.41 37.13
N ALA A 260 4.10 -48.88 36.04
CA ALA A 260 3.05 -49.90 36.07
C ALA A 260 3.53 -51.23 36.68
N ALA A 261 4.81 -51.57 36.51
CA ALA A 261 5.41 -52.75 37.15
C ALA A 261 5.52 -52.61 38.68
N LYS A 262 5.51 -51.38 39.22
CA LYS A 262 5.74 -51.08 40.64
C LYS A 262 4.50 -50.57 41.37
N ILE A 263 3.62 -49.88 40.66
CA ILE A 263 2.45 -49.15 41.16
C ILE A 263 1.25 -49.58 40.32
N LEU A 264 0.12 -49.82 40.98
CA LEU A 264 -1.14 -50.08 40.32
C LEU A 264 -1.65 -48.80 39.67
N LEU A 265 -1.67 -48.77 38.34
CA LEU A 265 -2.08 -47.61 37.55
C LEU A 265 -3.48 -47.80 36.94
N PRO A 266 -4.32 -46.75 36.88
CA PRO A 266 -5.58 -46.81 36.16
C PRO A 266 -5.35 -46.76 34.64
N PRO A 267 -6.24 -47.33 33.80
CA PRO A 267 -6.07 -47.33 32.35
C PRO A 267 -5.94 -45.94 31.71
N SER A 268 -6.48 -44.90 32.36
CA SER A 268 -6.43 -43.50 31.91
C SER A 268 -5.03 -42.88 31.94
N THR A 269 -4.06 -43.49 32.63
CA THR A 269 -2.65 -43.02 32.65
C THR A 269 -1.83 -43.56 31.49
N ALA A 270 -2.42 -44.40 30.62
CA ALA A 270 -1.74 -44.92 29.44
C ALA A 270 -1.29 -43.75 28.52
N PRO A 271 0.00 -43.68 28.15
CA PRO A 271 0.50 -42.65 27.24
C PRO A 271 -0.21 -42.74 25.89
N ARG A 272 -0.59 -41.57 25.34
CA ARG A 272 -1.19 -41.46 24.01
C ARG A 272 -0.10 -41.55 22.94
N ALA A 273 -0.47 -42.06 21.76
CA ALA A 273 0.37 -42.07 20.57
C ALA A 273 -0.26 -41.16 19.51
N THR A 274 0.30 -39.97 19.32
CA THR A 274 -0.20 -38.95 18.39
C THR A 274 0.82 -38.54 17.35
N ALA A 275 2.10 -38.88 17.54
CA ALA A 275 3.20 -38.50 16.65
C ALA A 275 2.99 -38.97 15.19
N ASP A 276 2.47 -40.18 14.97
CA ASP A 276 2.31 -40.71 13.59
C ASP A 276 1.15 -40.04 12.85
N ARG A 277 0.06 -39.69 13.56
CA ARG A 277 -1.02 -38.88 12.98
C ARG A 277 -0.51 -37.49 12.61
N LEU A 278 0.26 -36.84 13.50
CA LEU A 278 0.85 -35.53 13.24
C LEU A 278 1.84 -35.58 12.07
N ALA A 279 2.63 -36.65 11.93
CA ALA A 279 3.51 -36.85 10.79
C ALA A 279 2.72 -36.97 9.47
N GLY A 280 1.60 -37.69 9.48
CA GLY A 280 0.67 -37.75 8.35
C GLY A 280 0.06 -36.39 8.01
N ASP A 281 -0.42 -35.66 9.01
CA ASP A 281 -0.99 -34.32 8.85
C ASP A 281 0.04 -33.33 8.27
N SER A 282 1.29 -33.38 8.74
CA SER A 282 2.41 -32.56 8.23
C SER A 282 2.78 -32.90 6.79
N ALA A 283 2.73 -34.18 6.40
CA ALA A 283 2.97 -34.60 5.02
C ALA A 283 1.84 -34.18 4.08
N ALA A 284 0.60 -34.12 4.57
CA ALA A 284 -0.56 -33.68 3.82
C ALA A 284 -0.61 -32.16 3.57
N LEU A 285 0.27 -31.37 4.22
CA LEU A 285 0.39 -29.93 3.97
C LEU A 285 0.94 -29.63 2.56
N ASP A 286 1.82 -30.48 2.04
CA ASP A 286 2.47 -30.35 0.73
C ASP A 286 2.27 -31.62 -0.12
N PRO A 287 1.06 -31.84 -0.66
CA PRO A 287 0.80 -33.02 -1.47
C PRO A 287 1.62 -32.97 -2.77
N PRO A 288 2.20 -34.10 -3.21
CA PRO A 288 2.93 -34.16 -4.47
C PRO A 288 2.02 -33.76 -5.63
N GLY A 289 2.46 -32.79 -6.45
CA GLY A 289 1.70 -32.27 -7.58
C GLY A 289 0.77 -31.10 -7.25
N ALA A 290 0.82 -30.53 -6.04
CA ALA A 290 0.13 -29.27 -5.74
C ALA A 290 0.57 -28.16 -6.71
N ALA A 291 -0.39 -27.51 -7.37
CA ALA A 291 -0.08 -26.40 -8.28
C ALA A 291 0.69 -25.29 -7.54
N PRO A 292 1.76 -24.74 -8.14
CA PRO A 292 2.37 -23.49 -7.67
C PRO A 292 1.31 -22.39 -7.67
N GLY A 293 1.20 -21.63 -6.58
CA GLY A 293 0.39 -20.40 -6.53
C GLY A 293 -1.03 -20.47 -5.97
N ALA A 294 -1.63 -21.65 -5.76
CA ALA A 294 -2.96 -21.70 -5.16
C ALA A 294 -2.91 -21.69 -3.61
N GLY A 295 -3.29 -20.55 -3.01
CA GLY A 295 -3.83 -20.45 -1.65
C GLY A 295 -2.82 -20.43 -0.49
N TRP A 296 -1.79 -19.58 -0.55
CA TRP A 296 -0.82 -19.42 0.56
C TRP A 296 -1.46 -19.15 1.93
N VAL A 297 -2.56 -18.41 1.96
CA VAL A 297 -3.35 -18.15 3.19
C VAL A 297 -3.88 -19.45 3.80
N GLU A 298 -4.42 -20.34 2.96
CA GLU A 298 -4.98 -21.61 3.42
C GLU A 298 -3.87 -22.57 3.86
N ARG A 299 -2.74 -22.63 3.14
CA ARG A 299 -1.57 -23.43 3.56
C ARG A 299 -1.03 -22.97 4.91
N ALA A 300 -0.84 -21.66 5.09
CA ALA A 300 -0.39 -21.10 6.36
C ALA A 300 -1.36 -21.39 7.52
N ARG A 301 -2.69 -21.34 7.25
CA ARG A 301 -3.72 -21.69 8.23
C ARG A 301 -3.65 -23.17 8.63
N ARG A 302 -3.50 -24.07 7.66
CA ARG A 302 -3.36 -25.52 7.92
C ARG A 302 -2.09 -25.81 8.72
N LEU A 303 -0.94 -25.24 8.30
CA LEU A 303 0.32 -25.34 9.03
C LEU A 303 0.17 -24.90 10.49
N ALA A 304 -0.43 -23.73 10.75
CA ALA A 304 -0.66 -23.23 12.10
C ALA A 304 -1.56 -24.15 12.95
N THR A 305 -2.50 -24.87 12.33
CA THR A 305 -3.33 -25.86 13.03
C THR A 305 -2.52 -27.08 13.45
N VAL A 306 -1.65 -27.59 12.57
CA VAL A 306 -0.79 -28.74 12.88
C VAL A 306 0.28 -28.36 13.92
N GLU A 307 0.89 -27.18 13.81
CA GLU A 307 1.83 -26.63 14.81
C GLU A 307 1.20 -26.61 16.21
N ARG A 308 0.00 -26.03 16.36
CA ARG A 308 -0.71 -26.00 17.65
C ARG A 308 -1.01 -27.40 18.20
N ALA A 309 -1.38 -28.33 17.33
CA ALA A 309 -1.65 -29.70 17.73
C ALA A 309 -0.38 -30.43 18.19
N ALA A 310 0.76 -30.19 17.53
CA ALA A 310 2.06 -30.76 17.90
C ALA A 310 2.58 -30.20 19.22
N ASP A 311 2.46 -28.88 19.44
CA ASP A 311 2.81 -28.25 20.71
C ASP A 311 1.98 -28.80 21.88
N ASP A 312 0.68 -28.97 21.67
CA ASP A 312 -0.22 -29.54 22.68
C ASP A 312 0.10 -31.00 22.99
N ALA A 313 0.40 -31.80 21.96
CA ALA A 313 0.84 -33.19 22.12
C ALA A 313 2.16 -33.26 22.92
N LEU A 314 3.13 -32.41 22.60
CA LEU A 314 4.43 -32.37 23.29
C LEU A 314 4.25 -32.04 24.77
N ARG A 315 3.47 -30.99 25.09
CA ARG A 315 3.16 -30.61 26.47
C ARG A 315 2.49 -31.75 27.23
N LYS A 316 1.50 -32.42 26.61
CA LYS A 316 0.78 -33.54 27.22
C LYS A 316 1.69 -34.72 27.50
N ALA A 317 2.54 -35.13 26.55
CA ALA A 317 3.47 -36.25 26.73
C ALA A 317 4.48 -35.98 27.88
N ARG A 318 5.02 -34.76 27.96
CA ARG A 318 5.90 -34.33 29.05
C ARG A 318 5.18 -34.31 30.40
N ALA A 319 3.95 -33.79 30.43
CA ALA A 319 3.13 -33.79 31.64
C ALA A 319 2.82 -35.21 32.14
N THR A 320 2.50 -36.14 31.23
CA THR A 320 2.32 -37.56 31.57
C THR A 320 3.57 -38.17 32.20
N THR A 321 4.75 -37.94 31.60
CA THR A 321 6.02 -38.43 32.14
C THR A 321 6.27 -37.88 33.56
N SER A 322 6.10 -36.57 33.73
CA SER A 322 6.27 -35.91 35.04
C SER A 322 5.30 -36.46 36.10
N ALA A 323 4.03 -36.64 35.74
CA ALA A 323 3.03 -37.21 36.64
C ALA A 323 3.40 -38.64 37.07
N LEU A 324 3.83 -39.48 36.13
CA LEU A 324 4.26 -40.87 36.41
C LEU A 324 5.47 -40.91 37.36
N LEU A 325 6.47 -40.06 37.13
CA LEU A 325 7.62 -39.93 38.04
C LEU A 325 7.20 -39.41 39.43
N GLY A 326 6.22 -38.50 39.47
CA GLY A 326 5.63 -38.02 40.73
C GLY A 326 4.99 -39.14 41.55
N LEU A 327 4.33 -40.11 40.91
CA LEU A 327 3.78 -41.29 41.59
C LEU A 327 4.87 -42.16 42.21
N MET A 328 6.02 -42.33 41.53
CA MET A 328 7.17 -43.03 42.11
C MET A 328 7.72 -42.29 43.32
N ALA A 329 7.92 -40.98 43.21
CA ALA A 329 8.40 -40.16 44.31
C ALA A 329 7.46 -40.24 45.52
N ARG A 330 6.14 -40.21 45.29
CA ARG A 330 5.14 -40.37 46.35
C ARG A 330 5.24 -41.72 47.06
N ARG A 331 5.49 -42.81 46.31
CA ARG A 331 5.73 -44.13 46.92
C ARG A 331 6.94 -44.12 47.85
N ASP A 332 8.04 -43.53 47.40
CA ASP A 332 9.28 -43.49 48.18
C ASP A 332 9.15 -42.57 49.41
N GLU A 333 8.41 -41.46 49.27
CA GLU A 333 8.03 -40.59 50.40
C GLU A 333 7.20 -41.35 51.45
N LEU A 334 6.17 -42.08 51.04
CA LEU A 334 5.33 -42.87 51.96
C LEU A 334 6.15 -43.94 52.70
N ARG A 335 7.12 -44.57 52.03
CA ARG A 335 8.07 -45.50 52.65
C ARG A 335 8.92 -44.81 53.70
N GLY A 336 9.46 -43.63 53.38
CA GLY A 336 10.23 -42.82 54.34
C GLY A 336 9.40 -42.43 55.57
N ARG A 337 8.17 -41.93 55.34
CA ARG A 337 7.22 -41.57 56.41
C ARG A 337 6.86 -42.74 57.31
N LEU A 338 6.57 -43.92 56.72
CA LEU A 338 6.26 -45.13 57.48
C LEU A 338 7.45 -45.54 58.37
N MET A 339 8.66 -45.58 57.80
CA MET A 339 9.86 -45.96 58.55
C MET A 339 10.20 -44.97 59.65
N ALA A 340 10.07 -43.66 59.40
CA ALA A 340 10.29 -42.64 60.42
C ALA A 340 9.27 -42.74 61.57
N THR A 341 8.00 -43.01 61.24
CA THR A 341 6.94 -43.23 62.24
C THR A 341 7.23 -44.47 63.08
N GLN A 342 7.70 -45.55 62.46
CA GLN A 342 8.12 -46.76 63.17
C GLN A 342 9.28 -46.49 64.13
N SER A 343 10.31 -45.74 63.71
CA SER A 343 11.41 -45.35 64.61
C SER A 343 10.92 -44.55 65.82
N LYS A 344 9.91 -43.68 65.63
CA LYS A 344 9.29 -42.93 66.73
C LYS A 344 8.50 -43.86 67.65
N ALA A 345 7.71 -44.78 67.10
CA ALA A 345 6.93 -45.75 67.87
C ALA A 345 7.82 -46.61 68.78
N ILE A 346 8.97 -47.07 68.27
CA ILE A 346 9.95 -47.85 69.04
C ILE A 346 10.48 -47.03 70.22
N ARG A 347 10.85 -45.76 70.00
CA ARG A 347 11.37 -44.88 71.06
C ARG A 347 10.36 -44.61 72.19
N VAL A 348 9.06 -44.62 71.87
CA VAL A 348 7.98 -44.35 72.83
C VAL A 348 7.42 -45.66 73.44
N GLY A 349 7.93 -46.83 73.02
CA GLY A 349 7.47 -48.13 73.53
C GLY A 349 6.13 -48.61 72.96
N LEU A 350 5.51 -47.86 72.05
CA LEU A 350 4.23 -48.19 71.42
C LEU A 350 4.37 -49.18 70.25
N ALA A 351 5.60 -49.54 69.88
CA ALA A 351 5.84 -50.48 68.78
C ALA A 351 5.42 -51.94 69.10
N GLU A 352 5.31 -52.29 70.39
CA GLU A 352 4.94 -53.63 70.85
C GLU A 352 3.42 -53.79 71.02
N ASP A 353 2.65 -52.70 70.92
CA ASP A 353 1.19 -52.75 70.91
C ASP A 353 0.71 -53.57 69.69
N PRO A 354 -0.05 -54.68 69.91
CA PRO A 354 -0.55 -55.52 68.84
C PRO A 354 -1.31 -54.76 67.73
N ASP A 355 -2.07 -53.72 68.08
CA ASP A 355 -2.82 -52.93 67.08
C ASP A 355 -1.86 -52.07 66.22
N ALA A 356 -0.92 -51.37 66.85
CA ALA A 356 0.09 -50.59 66.16
C ALA A 356 1.00 -51.46 65.27
N ALA A 357 1.42 -52.63 65.75
CA ALA A 357 2.21 -53.59 64.99
C ALA A 357 1.44 -54.16 63.79
N GLY A 358 0.14 -54.43 63.94
CA GLY A 358 -0.75 -54.87 62.86
C GLY A 358 -0.88 -53.81 61.76
N ARG A 359 -1.14 -52.55 62.14
CA ARG A 359 -1.23 -51.41 61.21
C ARG A 359 0.08 -51.15 60.47
N PHE A 360 1.22 -51.20 61.17
CA PHE A 360 2.55 -51.10 60.54
C PHE A 360 2.77 -52.22 59.51
N THR A 361 2.45 -53.47 59.88
CA THR A 361 2.61 -54.63 58.99
C THR A 361 1.76 -54.47 57.73
N ARG A 362 0.50 -54.01 57.87
CA ARG A 362 -0.40 -53.75 56.73
C ARG A 362 0.16 -52.67 55.80
N ALA A 363 0.60 -51.54 56.34
CA ALA A 363 1.17 -50.45 55.55
C ALA A 363 2.48 -50.88 54.84
N ARG A 364 3.34 -51.64 55.53
CA ARG A 364 4.57 -52.19 54.97
C ARG A 364 4.31 -53.18 53.84
N GLN A 365 3.34 -54.09 54.03
CA GLN A 365 2.95 -55.04 52.99
C GLN A 365 2.47 -54.32 51.73
N LEU A 366 1.60 -53.32 51.86
CA LEU A 366 1.10 -52.54 50.72
C LEU A 366 2.23 -51.81 49.97
N LEU A 367 3.16 -51.17 50.69
CA LEU A 367 4.24 -50.39 50.07
C LEU A 367 5.37 -51.22 49.45
N TRP A 368 5.63 -52.43 49.95
CA TRP A 368 6.69 -53.32 49.45
C TRP A 368 6.20 -54.42 48.49
N THR A 369 4.89 -54.62 48.37
CA THR A 369 4.31 -55.45 47.31
C THR A 369 4.24 -54.68 46.00
N ALA A 370 4.41 -55.38 44.88
CA ALA A 370 4.26 -54.83 43.54
C ALA A 370 3.19 -55.64 42.78
N PRO A 371 2.23 -54.99 42.09
CA PRO A 371 2.01 -53.53 42.03
C PRO A 371 1.38 -52.96 43.32
N CYS A 372 1.88 -51.80 43.77
CA CYS A 372 1.39 -51.09 44.96
C CYS A 372 0.18 -50.21 44.63
N ASP A 373 -0.95 -50.39 45.32
CA ASP A 373 -2.04 -49.42 45.30
C ASP A 373 -1.67 -48.23 46.20
N LEU A 374 -1.32 -47.10 45.56
CA LEU A 374 -0.85 -45.90 46.26
C LEU A 374 -1.91 -45.27 47.17
N ASN A 375 -3.20 -45.38 46.82
CA ASN A 375 -4.26 -44.78 47.62
C ASN A 375 -4.45 -45.58 48.92
N GLN A 376 -4.58 -46.91 48.79
CA GLN A 376 -4.66 -47.79 49.96
C GLN A 376 -3.39 -47.73 50.82
N ALA A 377 -2.22 -47.61 50.20
CA ALA A 377 -0.95 -47.49 50.92
C ALA A 377 -0.85 -46.17 51.69
N ALA A 378 -1.30 -45.06 51.11
CA ALA A 378 -1.32 -43.76 51.78
C ALA A 378 -2.24 -43.78 53.02
N GLU A 379 -3.46 -44.29 52.86
CA GLU A 379 -4.43 -44.45 53.94
C GLU A 379 -3.89 -45.34 55.08
N ALA A 380 -3.25 -46.47 54.73
CA ALA A 380 -2.66 -47.36 55.73
C ALA A 380 -1.50 -46.70 56.51
N VAL A 381 -0.69 -45.85 55.86
CA VAL A 381 0.36 -45.08 56.54
C VAL A 381 -0.25 -44.05 57.47
N GLU A 382 -1.30 -43.35 57.06
CA GLU A 382 -2.00 -42.36 57.89
C GLU A 382 -2.64 -43.02 59.12
N HIS A 383 -3.36 -44.12 58.96
CA HIS A 383 -3.94 -44.87 60.08
C HIS A 383 -2.90 -45.39 61.08
N TYR A 384 -1.70 -45.74 60.62
CA TYR A 384 -0.59 -46.09 61.50
C TYR A 384 -0.01 -44.86 62.21
N GLN A 385 0.15 -43.74 61.50
CA GLN A 385 0.59 -42.49 62.11
C GLN A 385 -0.37 -42.03 63.20
N ASP A 386 -1.67 -42.08 62.97
CA ASP A 386 -2.68 -41.69 63.95
C ASP A 386 -2.66 -42.59 65.19
N ALA A 387 -2.42 -43.90 65.05
CA ALA A 387 -2.25 -44.79 66.20
C ALA A 387 -1.06 -44.39 67.09
N ILE A 388 0.05 -43.96 66.48
CA ILE A 388 1.27 -43.57 67.20
C ILE A 388 1.19 -42.14 67.77
N HIS A 389 0.45 -41.25 67.12
CA HIS A 389 0.30 -39.85 67.56
C HIS A 389 -0.90 -39.62 68.49
N GLY A 390 -1.93 -40.46 68.39
CA GLY A 390 -3.19 -40.40 69.15
C GLY A 390 -3.28 -41.35 70.34
N GLY A 391 -2.21 -42.09 70.67
CA GLY A 391 -2.13 -42.86 71.92
C GLY A 391 -2.28 -41.95 73.16
N PRO A 392 -3.03 -42.36 74.20
CA PRO A 392 -3.32 -41.49 75.34
C PRO A 392 -2.03 -41.04 76.04
N ARG A 393 -1.98 -39.75 76.36
CA ARG A 393 -0.94 -39.14 77.20
C ARG A 393 -0.97 -39.67 78.63
#